data_AF-A0A2W4ZT15-F1
#
_entry.id   AF-A0A2W4ZT15-F1
#
_cell.length_a   1.000
_cell.length_b   1.000
_cell.length_c   1.000
_cell.angle_alpha   90.00
_cell.angle_beta   90.00
_cell.angle_gamma   90.00
#
_symmetry.space_group_name_H-M   'P 1'
#
loop_
_entity.id
_entity.type
_entity.pdbx_description
1 polymer ?
#
loop_
_entity_poly.entity_id
_entity_poly.type
_entity_poly.pdbx_seq_one_letter_code
_entity_poly.pdbx_strand_id
1 'polypeptide(L)'
;MAEGMMKNSTRQEHAPGDRSATYAASTPSRLYHRLEEALHAGSEVWFRMPGTRLVGIPIFLDTDYVEVVDVDVAEGFEDEELPDEPYQRTVWLIRLEEISAISYATDRWSKERFERLLEQSHKDDESTSESHESH
;
A
#
# COMPACT_ATOMS: atom_id res chain seq x y z
N MET A 1 -44.40 46.91 -38.10
CA MET A 1 -44.11 46.84 -36.64
C MET A 1 -43.79 45.38 -36.35
N ALA A 2 -42.59 44.90 -35.99
CA ALA A 2 -41.30 45.46 -35.57
C ALA A 2 -40.18 44.69 -36.35
N GLU A 3 -39.06 45.27 -36.81
CA GLU A 3 -37.82 45.61 -36.05
C GLU A 3 -37.44 44.53 -35.02
N GLY A 4 -36.26 43.91 -34.98
CA GLY A 4 -35.01 44.06 -35.70
C GLY A 4 -33.89 43.21 -35.05
N MET A 5 -32.68 43.36 -35.59
CA MET A 5 -31.35 43.14 -34.99
C MET A 5 -30.76 41.73 -34.84
N MET A 6 -29.73 41.54 -35.69
CA MET A 6 -28.57 40.67 -35.55
C MET A 6 -27.79 40.95 -34.26
N LYS A 7 -27.24 39.90 -33.62
CA LYS A 7 -26.03 39.98 -32.79
C LYS A 7 -25.17 38.72 -32.98
N ASN A 8 -24.00 38.90 -33.58
CA ASN A 8 -22.87 37.96 -33.52
C ASN A 8 -22.42 37.80 -32.06
N SER A 9 -22.00 36.60 -31.67
CA SER A 9 -21.01 36.48 -30.59
C SER A 9 -20.17 35.22 -30.75
N THR A 10 -18.87 35.48 -30.91
CA THR A 10 -17.72 34.62 -31.07
C THR A 10 -17.62 33.57 -29.96
N ARG A 11 -17.47 32.27 -30.30
CA ARG A 11 -17.04 31.25 -29.33
C ARG A 11 -15.57 30.94 -29.55
N GLN A 12 -14.78 31.39 -28.59
CA GLN A 12 -13.33 31.23 -28.45
C GLN A 12 -12.87 29.78 -28.62
N GLU A 13 -11.80 29.64 -29.40
CA GLU A 13 -10.91 28.49 -29.39
C GLU A 13 -10.26 28.40 -28.00
N HIS A 14 -10.53 27.30 -27.29
CA HIS A 14 -9.79 26.95 -26.07
C HIS A 14 -8.51 26.23 -26.49
N ALA A 15 -7.37 26.90 -26.31
CA ALA A 15 -6.06 26.29 -26.36
C ALA A 15 -5.95 25.16 -25.31
N PRO A 16 -5.24 24.05 -25.60
CA PRO A 16 -4.85 23.11 -24.56
C PRO A 16 -3.79 23.79 -23.70
N GLY A 17 -4.16 24.13 -22.47
CA GLY A 17 -3.20 24.55 -21.47
C GLY A 17 -2.30 23.36 -21.14
N ASP A 18 -1.03 23.45 -21.57
CA ASP A 18 0.08 22.65 -21.06
C ASP A 18 0.15 22.82 -19.54
N ARG A 19 -0.54 21.93 -18.82
CA ARG A 19 -0.25 21.70 -17.41
C ARG A 19 0.95 20.77 -17.37
N SER A 20 2.14 21.35 -17.54
CA SER A 20 3.35 20.75 -16.99
C SER A 20 3.14 20.61 -15.49
N ALA A 21 2.66 19.45 -15.07
CA ALA A 21 2.76 19.03 -13.68
C ALA A 21 4.24 18.81 -13.42
N THR A 22 4.88 19.81 -12.82
CA THR A 22 6.17 19.64 -12.17
C THR A 22 5.93 18.59 -11.09
N TYR A 23 6.38 17.35 -11.32
CA TYR A 23 6.42 16.31 -10.31
C TYR A 23 7.39 16.78 -9.22
N ALA A 24 6.86 17.55 -8.27
CA ALA A 24 7.56 17.78 -7.02
C ALA A 24 7.85 16.39 -6.46
N ALA A 25 9.12 16.05 -6.31
CA ALA A 25 9.56 14.78 -5.73
C ALA A 25 9.01 14.72 -4.30
N SER A 26 7.80 14.19 -4.17
CA SER A 26 7.17 13.92 -2.89
C SER A 26 8.00 12.82 -2.24
N THR A 27 8.49 13.09 -1.04
CA THR A 27 9.18 12.10 -0.22
C THR A 27 8.36 10.81 -0.21
N PRO A 28 8.95 9.63 -0.47
CA PRO A 28 8.20 8.39 -0.56
C PRO A 28 7.43 8.14 0.74
N SER A 29 6.22 7.61 0.62
CA SER A 29 5.36 7.34 1.77
C SER A 29 5.97 6.25 2.66
N ARG A 30 5.59 6.21 3.95
CA ARG A 30 6.01 5.11 4.83
C ARG A 30 5.56 3.74 4.29
N LEU A 31 4.41 3.68 3.63
CA LEU A 31 3.93 2.47 2.96
C LEU A 31 4.88 2.06 1.83
N TYR A 32 5.28 3.01 0.97
CA TYR A 32 6.23 2.76 -0.11
C TYR A 32 7.52 2.14 0.44
N HIS A 33 8.14 2.75 1.46
CA HIS A 33 9.38 2.22 2.03
C HIS A 33 9.21 0.81 2.61
N ARG A 34 8.07 0.51 3.22
CA ARG A 34 7.80 -0.84 3.75
C ARG A 34 7.63 -1.88 2.63
N LEU A 35 6.98 -1.52 1.53
CA LEU A 35 6.87 -2.40 0.37
C LEU A 35 8.19 -2.54 -0.36
N GLU A 36 9.02 -1.50 -0.37
CA GLU A 36 10.37 -1.53 -0.92
C GLU A 36 11.24 -2.51 -0.13
N GLU A 37 11.22 -2.45 1.21
CA GLU A 37 11.89 -3.43 2.07
C GLU A 37 11.42 -4.86 1.77
N ALA A 38 10.10 -5.06 1.63
CA ALA A 38 9.51 -6.36 1.35
C ALA A 38 9.94 -6.93 -0.02
N LEU A 39 9.95 -6.07 -1.04
CA LEU A 39 10.39 -6.39 -2.40
C LEU A 39 11.85 -6.86 -2.40
N HIS A 40 12.74 -6.10 -1.74
CA HIS A 40 14.15 -6.46 -1.67
C HIS A 40 14.40 -7.74 -0.87
N ALA A 41 13.60 -7.98 0.18
CA ALA A 41 13.70 -9.17 1.01
C ALA A 41 13.02 -10.41 0.39
N GLY A 42 12.25 -10.26 -0.69
CA GLY A 42 11.40 -11.33 -1.23
C GLY A 42 10.38 -11.85 -0.22
N SER A 43 9.88 -10.97 0.66
CA SER A 43 8.99 -11.34 1.75
C SER A 43 7.53 -11.36 1.30
N GLU A 44 6.78 -12.36 1.74
CA GLU A 44 5.33 -12.40 1.59
C GLU A 44 4.67 -11.29 2.43
N VAL A 45 3.73 -10.59 1.83
CA VAL A 45 2.99 -9.48 2.43
C VAL A 45 1.50 -9.77 2.34
N TRP A 46 0.81 -9.51 3.45
CA TRP A 46 -0.64 -9.50 3.54
C TRP A 46 -1.14 -8.08 3.33
N PHE A 47 -1.98 -7.89 2.31
CA PHE A 47 -2.56 -6.62 1.93
C PHE A 47 -4.01 -6.55 2.39
N ARG A 48 -4.35 -5.51 3.14
CA ARG A 48 -5.74 -5.20 3.51
C ARG A 48 -6.24 -4.04 2.67
N MET A 49 -7.31 -4.27 1.93
CA MET A 49 -8.01 -3.26 1.13
C MET A 49 -9.47 -3.18 1.55
N PRO A 50 -10.22 -2.16 1.13
CA PRO A 50 -11.66 -2.09 1.36
C PRO A 50 -12.36 -3.34 0.79
N GLY A 51 -12.99 -4.14 1.66
CA GLY A 51 -13.80 -5.29 1.28
C GLY A 51 -13.03 -6.56 0.85
N THR A 52 -11.69 -6.53 0.81
CA THR A 52 -10.90 -7.70 0.40
C THR A 52 -9.53 -7.75 1.10
N ARG A 53 -8.92 -8.94 1.03
CA ARG A 53 -7.54 -9.19 1.47
C ARG A 53 -6.82 -9.95 0.36
N LEU A 54 -5.55 -9.63 0.16
CA LEU A 54 -4.67 -10.36 -0.75
C LEU A 54 -3.39 -10.73 0.00
N VAL A 55 -2.73 -11.80 -0.45
CA VAL A 55 -1.42 -12.20 0.02
C VAL A 55 -0.53 -12.40 -1.21
N GLY A 56 0.76 -12.17 -1.06
CA GLY A 56 1.74 -12.48 -2.11
C GLY A 56 3.05 -11.75 -1.91
N ILE A 57 3.98 -11.99 -2.83
CA ILE A 57 5.34 -11.44 -2.81
C ILE A 57 5.39 -10.25 -3.77
N PRO A 58 5.81 -9.05 -3.30
CA PRO A 58 6.04 -7.92 -4.21
C PRO A 58 7.13 -8.26 -5.23
N ILE A 59 6.90 -7.98 -6.51
CA ILE A 59 7.85 -8.19 -7.61
C ILE A 59 8.23 -6.91 -8.34
N PHE A 60 7.45 -5.84 -8.16
CA PHE A 60 7.73 -4.50 -8.67
C PHE A 60 7.06 -3.45 -7.77
N LEU A 61 7.64 -2.26 -7.68
CA LEU A 61 7.11 -1.15 -6.91
C LEU A 61 7.49 0.17 -7.60
N ASP A 62 6.51 1.06 -7.76
CA ASP A 62 6.72 2.45 -8.17
C ASP A 62 5.93 3.41 -7.27
N THR A 63 5.85 4.68 -7.69
CA THR A 63 5.22 5.75 -6.90
C THR A 63 3.73 5.55 -6.66
N ASP A 64 3.06 4.77 -7.50
CA ASP A 64 1.60 4.68 -7.57
C ASP A 64 1.10 3.24 -7.38
N TYR A 65 1.93 2.24 -7.73
CA TYR A 65 1.56 0.84 -7.78
C TYR A 65 2.59 -0.09 -7.15
N VAL A 66 2.10 -1.23 -6.67
CA VAL A 66 2.89 -2.43 -6.38
C VAL A 66 2.37 -3.58 -7.23
N GLU A 67 3.27 -4.33 -7.86
CA GLU A 67 2.94 -5.62 -8.46
C GLU A 67 3.25 -6.74 -7.47
N VAL A 68 2.30 -7.64 -7.28
CA VAL A 68 2.37 -8.72 -6.32
C VAL A 68 2.10 -10.04 -7.03
N VAL A 69 2.97 -11.02 -6.84
CA VAL A 69 2.74 -12.38 -7.31
C VAL A 69 2.22 -13.24 -6.17
N ASP A 70 1.18 -14.00 -6.48
CA ASP A 70 0.62 -15.05 -5.64
C ASP A 70 0.73 -16.38 -6.39
N VAL A 71 1.19 -17.42 -5.71
CA VAL A 71 1.41 -18.75 -6.30
C VAL A 71 0.74 -19.78 -5.41
N ASP A 72 -0.32 -20.37 -5.95
CA ASP A 72 -1.12 -21.40 -5.28
C ASP A 72 -1.04 -22.73 -6.01
N VAL A 73 -1.38 -23.82 -5.32
CA VAL A 73 -1.64 -25.11 -5.96
C VAL A 73 -3.06 -25.09 -6.52
N ALA A 74 -3.22 -25.50 -7.79
CA ALA A 74 -4.52 -25.56 -8.44
C ALA A 74 -5.50 -26.43 -7.63
N GLU A 75 -6.71 -25.92 -7.41
CA GLU A 75 -7.74 -26.62 -6.64
C GLU A 75 -8.13 -27.96 -7.29
N GLY A 76 -8.45 -28.96 -6.47
CA GLY A 76 -9.04 -30.23 -6.92
C GLY A 76 -8.06 -31.39 -7.13
N PHE A 77 -6.80 -31.23 -6.74
CA PHE A 77 -5.81 -32.31 -6.75
C PHE A 77 -5.36 -32.63 -5.32
N GLU A 78 -5.29 -33.92 -4.99
CA GLU A 78 -4.65 -34.40 -3.76
C GLU A 78 -3.12 -34.40 -3.97
N ASP A 79 -2.32 -34.30 -2.89
CA ASP A 79 -0.85 -34.19 -2.95
C ASP A 79 -0.18 -35.32 -3.78
N GLU A 80 -0.84 -36.47 -3.90
CA GLU A 80 -0.36 -37.65 -4.64
C GLU A 80 -0.73 -37.64 -6.13
N GLU A 81 -1.62 -36.74 -6.57
CA GLU A 81 -2.16 -36.65 -7.94
C GLU A 81 -1.93 -35.28 -8.61
N LEU A 82 -0.96 -34.51 -8.11
CA LEU A 82 -0.62 -33.21 -8.70
C LEU A 82 -0.25 -33.37 -10.20
N PRO A 83 -0.87 -32.58 -11.10
CA PRO A 83 -0.53 -32.62 -12.52
C PRO A 83 0.90 -32.09 -12.76
N ASP A 84 1.43 -32.28 -13.97
CA ASP A 84 2.79 -31.83 -14.33
C ASP A 84 2.99 -30.31 -14.11
N GLU A 85 1.91 -29.52 -14.16
CA GLU A 85 1.89 -28.08 -13.90
C GLU A 85 0.86 -27.75 -12.80
N PRO A 86 1.15 -28.06 -11.52
CA PRO A 86 0.17 -27.97 -10.44
C PRO A 86 0.02 -26.57 -9.87
N TYR A 87 0.90 -25.64 -10.26
CA TYR A 87 0.96 -24.31 -9.68
C TYR A 87 0.24 -23.28 -10.56
N GLN A 88 -0.70 -22.57 -9.97
CA GLN A 88 -1.31 -21.40 -10.56
C GLN A 88 -0.61 -20.15 -10.06
N ARG A 89 -0.25 -19.27 -11.00
CA ARG A 89 0.31 -17.95 -10.71
C ARG A 89 -0.72 -16.87 -11.00
N THR A 90 -0.96 -16.01 -10.03
CA THR A 90 -1.75 -14.78 -10.20
C THR A 90 -0.84 -13.58 -9.98
N VAL A 91 -0.97 -12.55 -10.81
CA VAL A 91 -0.25 -11.28 -10.64
C VAL A 91 -1.26 -10.16 -10.45
N TRP A 92 -1.15 -9.47 -9.33
CA TRP A 92 -1.98 -8.33 -8.96
C TRP A 92 -1.20 -7.04 -9.15
N LEU A 93 -1.81 -6.07 -9.82
CA LEU A 93 -1.33 -4.69 -9.84
C LEU A 93 -2.22 -3.86 -8.90
N ILE A 94 -1.66 -3.39 -7.80
CA ILE A 94 -2.41 -2.77 -6.69
C ILE A 94 -2.01 -1.30 -6.57
N ARG A 95 -2.99 -0.39 -6.57
CA ARG A 95 -2.76 1.03 -6.27
C ARG A 95 -2.38 1.22 -4.81
N LEU A 96 -1.32 1.97 -4.55
CA LEU A 96 -0.87 2.24 -3.18
C LEU A 96 -1.93 2.97 -2.34
N GLU A 97 -2.74 3.83 -2.96
CA GLU A 97 -3.82 4.56 -2.29
C GLU A 97 -4.99 3.68 -1.82
N GLU A 98 -5.15 2.47 -2.38
CA GLU A 98 -6.22 1.54 -2.01
C GLU A 98 -5.83 0.63 -0.83
N ILE A 99 -4.54 0.62 -0.47
CA ILE A 99 -4.02 -0.22 0.62
C ILE A 99 -4.34 0.45 1.95
N SER A 100 -5.23 -0.18 2.71
CA SER A 100 -5.59 0.28 4.06
C SER A 100 -4.55 -0.10 5.11
N ALA A 101 -3.93 -1.27 4.97
CA ALA A 101 -2.84 -1.74 5.83
C ALA A 101 -2.06 -2.88 5.17
N ILE A 102 -0.83 -3.11 5.66
CA ILE A 102 -0.05 -4.30 5.34
C ILE A 102 0.42 -5.00 6.62
N SER A 103 0.66 -6.31 6.53
CA SER A 103 1.39 -7.06 7.55
C SER A 103 2.33 -8.08 6.91
N TYR A 104 3.41 -8.40 7.61
CA TYR A 104 4.34 -9.46 7.24
C TYR A 104 3.98 -10.76 7.94
N ALA A 105 4.55 -11.87 7.49
CA ALA A 105 4.40 -13.17 8.14
C ALA A 105 4.62 -13.06 9.67
N THR A 106 3.72 -13.68 10.44
CA THR A 106 3.72 -13.63 11.90
C THR A 106 4.98 -14.29 12.45
N ASP A 107 5.90 -13.48 12.97
CA ASP A 107 7.08 -13.98 13.68
C ASP A 107 6.68 -14.52 15.06
N ARG A 108 7.21 -15.68 15.45
CA ARG A 108 6.96 -16.25 16.78
C ARG A 108 7.98 -15.69 17.75
N TRP A 109 7.51 -14.99 18.76
CA TRP A 109 8.39 -14.37 19.74
C TRP A 109 8.63 -15.30 20.93
N SER A 110 9.87 -15.29 21.46
CA SER A 110 10.14 -15.91 22.76
C SER A 110 9.43 -15.12 23.87
N LYS A 111 9.17 -15.79 25.00
CA LYS A 111 8.58 -15.15 26.17
C LYS A 111 9.42 -13.95 26.64
N GLU A 112 10.74 -14.09 26.65
CA GLU A 112 11.66 -13.03 27.09
C GLU A 112 11.63 -11.82 26.15
N ARG A 113 11.49 -12.04 24.83
CA ARG A 113 11.35 -10.95 23.86
C ARG A 113 10.04 -10.19 24.07
N PHE A 114 8.95 -10.90 24.38
CA PHE A 114 7.66 -10.30 24.69
C PHE A 114 7.68 -9.51 26.00
N GLU A 115 8.21 -10.08 27.09
CA GLU A 115 8.28 -9.41 28.40
C GLU A 115 9.10 -8.12 28.35
N ARG A 116 10.23 -8.11 27.62
CA ARG A 116 11.03 -6.88 27.41
C ARG A 116 10.27 -5.77 26.69
N LEU A 117 9.36 -6.12 25.78
CA LEU A 117 8.53 -5.12 25.10
C LEU A 117 7.57 -4.45 26.10
N LEU A 118 6.97 -5.22 27.00
CA LEU A 118 6.07 -4.70 28.03
C LEU A 118 6.81 -3.80 29.03
N GLU A 119 8.02 -4.18 29.45
CA GLU A 119 8.85 -3.36 30.34
C GLU A 119 9.22 -1.99 29.74
N GLN A 120 9.38 -1.91 28.41
CA GLN A 120 9.62 -0.64 27.72
C GLN A 120 8.38 0.24 27.71
N SER A 121 7.18 -0.33 27.51
CA SER A 121 5.94 0.45 27.52
C SER A 121 5.62 1.09 28.88
N HIS A 122 6.03 0.47 29.99
CA HIS A 122 5.82 1.03 31.33
C HIS A 122 6.79 2.16 31.68
N LYS A 123 8.01 2.17 31.12
CA LYS A 123 8.99 3.24 31.36
C LYS A 123 8.62 4.56 30.70
N ASP A 124 7.93 4.51 29.57
CA ASP A 124 7.49 5.71 28.85
C ASP A 124 6.34 6.42 29.60
N ASP A 125 5.48 5.68 30.30
CA ASP A 125 4.39 6.24 31.12
C ASP A 125 4.90 6.92 32.42
N GLU A 126 5.93 6.38 33.07
CA GLU A 126 6.48 6.96 34.31
C GLU A 126 7.29 8.24 34.06
N SER A 127 7.90 8.41 32.88
CA SER A 127 8.71 9.59 32.57
C SER A 127 7.92 10.89 32.38
N THR A 128 6.59 10.81 32.25
CA THR A 128 5.72 11.98 31.99
C THR A 128 5.09 12.54 33.27
N SER A 129 5.20 11.85 34.41
CA SER A 129 4.51 12.23 35.65
C SER A 129 5.35 13.08 36.63
N GLU A 130 6.67 13.20 36.44
CA GLU A 130 7.55 13.86 37.43
C GLU A 130 7.94 15.33 37.13
N SER A 131 7.33 16.00 36.14
CA SER A 131 7.72 17.37 35.74
C SER A 131 6.89 18.52 36.33
N HIS A 132 6.02 18.29 37.32
CA HIS A 132 5.16 19.34 37.87
C HIS A 132 5.03 19.31 39.40
N GLU A 133 6.12 19.48 40.14
CA GLU A 133 6.02 20.12 41.46
C GLU A 133 7.33 20.82 41.84
N SER A 134 7.36 22.14 41.65
CA SER A 134 8.32 23.04 42.28
C SER A 134 7.62 24.38 42.44
N HIS A 135 7.11 24.65 43.64
CA HIS A 135 6.78 25.99 44.10
C HIS A 135 6.99 26.13 45.60
#